data_AF-A0A3D0NDU7-F1
#
_entry.id   AF-A0A3D0NDU7-F1
#
_cell.length_a   1.000
_cell.length_b   1.000
_cell.length_c   1.000
_cell.angle_alpha   90.00
_cell.angle_beta   90.00
_cell.angle_gamma   90.00
#
_symmetry.space_group_name_H-M   'P 1'
#
loop_
_entity.id
_entity.type
_entity.pdbx_description
1 polymer ?
#
loop_
_entity_poly.entity_id
_entity_poly.type
_entity_poly.pdbx_seq_one_letter_code
_entity_poly.pdbx_strand_id
1 'polypeptide(L)'
;MLEFHIKKATRLCYKTGERLAPGAAFYSVLVTEENEVVRHDYSLAAGEGAPEDALAWWKSEMPYEEGSKVNLAPDEVVLQYFQQLIETNEQQEMAFVLALLMIRKRIMRLEGNELDEDGNELMVVSCSKNELEYKVPTASPSADEINMIQDQLASMLYKEAA
;
A
#
# COMPACT_ATOMS: atom_id res chain seq x y z
N MET A 1 -9.69 11.65 -15.05
CA MET A 1 -8.97 11.48 -13.78
C MET A 1 -7.80 12.45 -13.80
N LEU A 2 -7.65 13.31 -12.79
CA LEU A 2 -6.48 14.20 -12.69
C LEU A 2 -5.28 13.35 -12.28
N GLU A 3 -4.21 13.39 -13.06
CA GLU A 3 -2.99 12.63 -12.80
C GLU A 3 -2.00 13.55 -12.05
N PHE A 4 -1.84 13.33 -10.75
CA PHE A 4 -0.89 14.09 -9.94
C PHE A 4 0.45 13.35 -9.86
N HIS A 5 1.55 14.00 -10.23
CA HIS A 5 2.89 13.42 -10.07
C HIS A 5 3.41 13.66 -8.65
N ILE A 6 2.96 12.84 -7.70
CA ILE A 6 3.38 12.95 -6.30
C ILE A 6 4.80 12.42 -6.12
N LYS A 7 5.71 13.30 -5.65
CA LYS A 7 7.11 12.95 -5.38
C LYS A 7 7.24 11.96 -4.21
N LYS A 8 8.34 11.19 -4.22
CA LYS A 8 8.74 10.32 -3.10
C LYS A 8 9.05 11.16 -1.86
N ALA A 9 8.93 10.53 -0.68
CA ALA A 9 9.33 11.14 0.58
C ALA A 9 10.78 11.62 0.51
N THR A 10 11.05 12.86 0.94
CA THR A 10 12.39 13.46 0.90
C THR A 10 13.28 12.92 2.01
N ARG A 11 12.68 12.27 3.03
CA ARG A 11 13.32 11.83 4.28
C ARG A 11 13.87 12.98 5.12
N LEU A 12 13.48 14.21 4.81
CA LEU A 12 13.81 15.42 5.54
C LEU A 12 12.51 16.05 6.02
N CYS A 13 12.52 16.60 7.24
CA CYS A 13 11.42 17.45 7.66
C CYS A 13 11.46 18.75 6.86
N TYR A 14 10.38 19.08 6.17
CA TYR A 14 10.23 20.30 5.37
C TYR A 14 10.44 21.57 6.21
N LYS A 15 9.92 21.58 7.44
CA LYS A 15 10.02 22.74 8.34
C LYS A 15 11.41 22.96 8.94
N THR A 16 12.09 21.89 9.35
CA THR A 16 13.37 22.01 10.08
C THR A 16 14.59 21.72 9.20
N GLY A 17 14.40 21.07 8.05
CA GLY A 17 15.48 20.58 7.19
C GLY A 17 16.20 19.34 7.74
N GLU A 18 15.85 18.87 8.94
CA GLU A 18 16.52 17.75 9.60
C GLU A 18 16.10 16.40 9.02
N ARG A 19 17.00 15.42 9.06
CA ARG A 19 16.73 14.07 8.61
C ARG A 19 15.75 13.38 9.56
N LEU A 20 14.71 12.76 8.98
CA LEU A 20 13.78 11.93 9.73
C LEU A 20 14.50 10.66 10.17
N ALA A 21 14.53 10.40 11.48
CA ALA A 21 15.24 9.26 12.04
C ALA A 21 14.57 7.93 11.64
N PRO A 22 15.33 6.84 11.49
CA PRO A 22 14.78 5.50 11.30
C PRO A 22 13.76 5.15 12.40
N GLY A 23 12.62 4.57 12.02
CA GLY A 23 11.52 4.25 12.95
C GLY A 23 10.73 5.47 13.44
N ALA A 24 11.12 6.69 13.09
CA ALA A 24 10.36 7.87 13.50
C ALA A 24 9.06 7.99 12.69
N ALA A 25 7.97 8.22 13.40
CA ALA A 25 6.73 8.64 12.79
C ALA A 25 6.84 10.06 12.23
N PHE A 26 6.18 10.30 11.10
CA PHE A 26 6.14 11.59 10.41
C PHE A 26 4.81 11.74 9.66
N TYR A 27 4.44 12.98 9.33
CA TYR A 27 3.30 13.28 8.47
C TYR A 27 3.77 13.63 7.07
N SER A 28 3.08 13.12 6.06
CA SER A 28 3.20 13.61 4.69
C SER A 28 1.94 14.38 4.34
N VAL A 29 2.14 15.54 3.74
CA VAL A 29 1.07 16.50 3.42
C VAL A 29 1.19 16.86 1.95
N LEU A 30 0.06 16.85 1.25
CA LEU A 30 -0.06 17.39 -0.10
C LEU A 30 -0.65 18.80 -0.02
N VAL A 31 0.02 19.76 -0.63
CA VAL A 31 -0.42 21.15 -0.75
C VAL A 31 -0.32 21.61 -2.20
N THR A 32 -1.08 22.64 -2.55
CA THR A 32 -0.98 23.30 -3.86
C THR A 32 0.00 24.47 -3.76
N GLU A 33 1.13 24.39 -4.45
CA GLU A 33 2.09 25.48 -4.58
C GLU A 33 2.28 25.80 -6.06
N GLU A 34 2.12 27.06 -6.46
CA GLU A 34 2.32 27.50 -7.87
C GLU A 34 1.53 26.66 -8.90
N ASN A 35 0.31 26.24 -8.55
CA ASN A 35 -0.56 25.33 -9.31
C ASN A 35 -0.03 23.88 -9.47
N GLU A 36 0.99 23.49 -8.73
CA GLU A 36 1.51 22.13 -8.65
C GLU A 36 1.14 21.48 -7.31
N VAL A 37 0.87 20.17 -7.34
CA VAL A 37 0.66 19.39 -6.11
C VAL A 37 2.01 18.89 -5.60
N VAL A 38 2.44 19.43 -4.46
CA VAL A 38 3.73 19.11 -3.85
C VAL A 38 3.54 18.36 -2.53
N ARG A 39 4.50 17.50 -2.21
CA ARG A 39 4.55 16.73 -0.97
C ARG A 39 5.56 17.35 -0.01
N HIS A 40 5.10 17.63 1.21
CA HIS A 40 5.94 18.02 2.35
C HIS A 40 5.88 16.96 3.44
N ASP A 41 7.04 16.59 3.97
CA ASP A 41 7.14 15.64 5.08
C ASP A 41 7.48 16.40 6.38
N TYR A 42 6.78 16.14 7.48
CA TYR A 42 6.96 16.83 8.76
C TYR A 42 7.25 15.83 9.88
N SER A 43 8.33 16.07 10.64
CA SER A 43 8.56 15.31 11.87
C SER A 43 7.49 15.64 12.90
N LEU A 44 7.18 14.71 13.81
CA LEU A 44 6.24 14.98 14.91
C LEU A 44 6.71 16.14 15.80
N ALA A 45 8.03 16.32 15.95
CA ALA A 45 8.61 17.39 16.76
C ALA A 45 8.46 18.78 16.13
N ALA A 46 8.21 18.88 14.82
CA ALA A 46 8.13 20.15 14.10
C ALA A 46 6.81 20.91 14.32
N GLY A 47 5.81 20.31 14.98
CA GLY A 47 4.52 20.93 15.29
C GLY A 47 3.33 20.20 14.68
N GLU A 48 2.12 20.67 15.03
CA GLU A 48 0.89 19.87 15.00
C GLU A 48 0.29 19.68 13.60
N GLY A 49 0.27 18.42 13.17
CA GLY A 49 -0.68 17.90 12.20
C GLY A 49 -0.55 18.42 10.77
N ALA A 50 -1.53 18.03 9.95
CA ALA A 50 -1.62 18.54 8.60
C ALA A 50 -2.16 19.99 8.60
N PRO A 51 -1.59 20.90 7.81
CA PRO A 51 -2.13 22.23 7.56
C PRO A 51 -3.61 22.21 7.14
N GLU A 52 -4.38 23.24 7.48
CA GLU A 52 -5.79 23.37 7.07
C GLU A 52 -5.96 23.44 5.54
N ASP A 53 -4.95 23.95 4.83
CA ASP A 53 -4.90 24.04 3.37
C ASP A 53 -4.35 22.78 2.69
N ALA A 54 -4.13 21.69 3.44
CA ALA A 54 -3.72 20.42 2.88
C ALA A 54 -4.83 19.81 1.99
N LEU A 55 -4.46 19.44 0.77
CA LEU A 55 -5.30 18.64 -0.12
C LEU A 55 -5.55 17.23 0.45
N ALA A 56 -4.51 16.65 1.05
CA ALA A 56 -4.55 15.36 1.72
C ALA A 56 -3.35 15.23 2.65
N TRP A 57 -3.45 14.31 3.61
CA TRP A 57 -2.33 13.96 4.48
C TRP A 57 -2.41 12.52 4.95
N TRP A 58 -1.27 11.96 5.33
CA TRP A 58 -1.19 10.65 5.96
C TRP A 58 -0.01 10.58 6.93
N LYS A 59 -0.18 9.76 7.97
CA LYS A 59 0.90 9.43 8.91
C LYS A 59 1.69 8.23 8.38
N SER A 60 3.01 8.29 8.47
CA SER A 60 3.92 7.24 8.04
C SER A 60 5.00 7.01 9.10
N GLU A 61 5.71 5.89 8.99
CA GLU A 61 6.92 5.58 9.77
C GLU A 61 8.12 5.51 8.83
N MET A 62 9.25 6.09 9.23
CA MET A 62 10.50 5.98 8.46
C MET A 62 11.01 4.54 8.52
N PRO A 63 11.34 3.92 7.37
CA PRO A 63 11.89 2.57 7.38
C PRO A 63 13.23 2.55 8.11
N TYR A 64 13.47 1.47 8.86
CA TYR A 64 14.80 1.17 9.38
C TYR A 64 15.78 0.98 8.21
N GLU A 65 17.03 1.47 8.36
CA GLU A 65 18.05 1.32 7.31
C GLU A 65 18.44 -0.16 7.10
N GLU A 66 18.24 -1.00 8.12
CA GLU A 66 18.47 -2.44 8.10
C GLU A 66 17.25 -3.19 8.70
N GLY A 67 16.29 -3.51 7.85
CA GLY A 67 15.34 -4.59 8.11
C GLY A 67 15.52 -5.63 7.01
N SER A 68 15.62 -6.91 7.36
CA SER A 68 15.71 -7.97 6.36
C SER A 68 14.52 -7.78 5.40
N LYS A 69 14.81 -7.67 4.10
CA LYS A 69 13.74 -7.74 3.12
C LYS A 69 13.20 -9.15 3.26
N VAL A 70 12.09 -9.30 3.96
CA VAL A 70 11.34 -10.54 3.96
C VAL A 70 11.09 -10.81 2.47
N ASN A 71 11.74 -11.85 1.95
CA ASN A 71 11.62 -12.21 0.54
C ASN A 71 10.40 -13.10 0.43
N LEU A 72 9.34 -12.56 -0.14
CA LEU A 72 8.12 -13.30 -0.42
C LEU A 72 8.48 -14.53 -1.25
N ALA A 73 7.68 -15.57 -1.11
CA ALA A 73 7.73 -16.72 -2.00
C ALA A 73 7.80 -16.25 -3.46
N PRO A 74 8.39 -17.07 -4.34
CA PRO A 74 8.41 -16.79 -5.76
C PRO A 74 7.02 -16.39 -6.26
N ASP A 75 6.95 -15.38 -7.14
CA ASP A 75 5.67 -14.79 -7.57
C ASP A 75 4.65 -15.84 -8.07
N GLU A 76 5.11 -16.96 -8.64
CA GLU A 76 4.26 -18.07 -9.09
C GLU A 76 3.50 -18.73 -7.93
N VAL A 77 4.16 -18.94 -6.79
CA VAL A 77 3.54 -19.50 -5.58
C VAL A 77 2.49 -18.53 -5.03
N VAL A 78 2.82 -17.24 -5.03
CA VAL A 78 1.92 -16.17 -4.57
C VAL A 78 0.70 -16.07 -5.48
N LEU A 79 0.90 -16.12 -6.80
CA LEU A 79 -0.16 -16.08 -7.79
C LEU A 79 -1.08 -17.30 -7.68
N GLN A 80 -0.52 -18.50 -7.52
CA GLN A 80 -1.30 -19.72 -7.33
C GLN A 80 -2.17 -19.64 -6.07
N TYR A 81 -1.60 -19.17 -4.96
CA TYR A 81 -2.35 -18.98 -3.73
C TYR A 81 -3.46 -17.94 -3.88
N PHE A 82 -3.16 -16.81 -4.53
CA PHE A 82 -4.16 -15.79 -4.84
C PHE A 82 -5.33 -16.35 -5.68
N GLN A 83 -5.04 -17.14 -6.72
CA GLN A 83 -6.08 -17.76 -7.54
C GLN A 83 -6.99 -18.68 -6.71
N GLN A 84 -6.41 -19.46 -5.80
CA GLN A 84 -7.19 -20.29 -4.87
C GLN A 84 -8.12 -19.45 -3.96
N LEU A 85 -7.64 -18.31 -3.45
CA LEU A 85 -8.47 -17.41 -2.64
C LEU A 85 -9.65 -16.84 -3.44
N ILE A 86 -9.43 -16.46 -4.70
CA ILE A 86 -10.48 -15.95 -5.58
C ILE A 86 -11.49 -17.04 -5.94
N GLU A 87 -11.05 -18.27 -6.22
CA GLU A 87 -11.92 -19.40 -6.55
C GLU A 87 -12.82 -19.82 -5.38
N THR A 88 -12.27 -19.81 -4.16
CA THR A 88 -13.02 -20.22 -2.95
C THR A 88 -13.96 -19.11 -2.46
N ASN A 89 -13.57 -17.84 -2.62
CA ASN A 89 -14.33 -16.66 -2.18
C ASN A 89 -14.66 -16.65 -0.67
N GLU A 90 -13.99 -17.45 0.15
CA GLU A 90 -14.23 -17.55 1.60
C GLU A 90 -13.42 -16.53 2.41
N GLN A 91 -12.32 -16.00 1.85
CA GLN A 91 -11.38 -15.12 2.55
C GLN A 91 -11.17 -13.81 1.77
N GLN A 92 -12.26 -13.07 1.54
CA GLN A 92 -12.25 -11.86 0.70
C GLN A 92 -11.26 -10.79 1.18
N GLU A 93 -11.19 -10.54 2.49
CA GLU A 93 -10.24 -9.59 3.08
C GLU A 93 -8.79 -9.99 2.80
N MET A 94 -8.48 -11.28 2.90
CA MET A 94 -7.15 -11.80 2.61
C MET A 94 -6.82 -11.69 1.12
N ALA A 95 -7.76 -12.03 0.23
CA ALA A 95 -7.60 -11.87 -1.21
C ALA A 95 -7.35 -10.40 -1.58
N PHE A 96 -8.10 -9.48 -0.98
CA PHE A 96 -7.96 -8.05 -1.18
C PHE A 96 -6.59 -7.53 -0.71
N VAL A 97 -6.19 -7.84 0.52
CA VAL A 97 -4.88 -7.46 1.07
C VAL A 97 -3.74 -8.07 0.24
N LEU A 98 -3.86 -9.33 -0.17
CA LEU A 98 -2.85 -9.99 -1.01
C LEU A 98 -2.73 -9.32 -2.38
N ALA A 99 -3.84 -8.98 -3.03
CA ALA A 99 -3.83 -8.25 -4.30
C ALA A 99 -3.11 -6.89 -4.17
N LEU A 100 -3.37 -6.13 -3.10
CA LEU A 100 -2.67 -4.87 -2.81
C LEU A 100 -1.15 -5.07 -2.63
N LEU A 101 -0.74 -6.13 -1.94
CA LEU A 101 0.67 -6.50 -1.79
C LEU A 101 1.31 -6.89 -3.14
N MET A 102 0.59 -7.63 -3.98
CA MET A 102 1.03 -8.02 -5.32
C MET A 102 1.17 -6.81 -6.25
N ILE A 103 0.28 -5.82 -6.18
CA ILE A 103 0.42 -4.53 -6.88
C ILE A 103 1.67 -3.80 -6.40
N ARG A 104 1.88 -3.70 -5.08
CA ARG A 104 3.06 -3.04 -4.50
C ARG A 104 4.37 -3.69 -4.95
N LYS A 105 4.37 -5.01 -5.17
CA LYS A 105 5.51 -5.77 -5.71
C LYS A 105 5.60 -5.77 -7.24
N ARG A 106 4.64 -5.14 -7.93
CA ARG A 106 4.52 -5.12 -9.40
C ARG A 106 4.31 -6.51 -10.02
N ILE A 107 3.74 -7.46 -9.27
CA ILE A 107 3.29 -8.75 -9.80
C ILE A 107 1.98 -8.54 -10.59
N MET A 108 1.14 -7.62 -10.11
CA MET A 108 -0.10 -7.20 -10.74
C MET A 108 -0.09 -5.70 -11.02
N ARG A 109 -0.94 -5.28 -11.95
CA ARG A 109 -1.25 -3.88 -12.23
C ARG A 109 -2.70 -3.60 -11.88
N LEU A 110 -2.94 -2.46 -11.22
CA LEU A 110 -4.30 -1.95 -11.00
C LEU A 110 -4.80 -1.33 -12.30
N GLU A 111 -5.94 -1.81 -12.80
CA GLU A 111 -6.57 -1.30 -14.02
C GLU A 111 -7.73 -0.33 -13.70
N GLY A 112 -8.39 -0.51 -12.56
CA GLY A 112 -9.46 0.36 -12.11
C GLY A 112 -10.35 -0.30 -11.07
N ASN A 113 -11.55 0.26 -10.90
CA ASN A 113 -12.60 -0.29 -10.07
C ASN A 113 -13.89 -0.44 -10.88
N GLU A 114 -14.68 -1.45 -10.55
CA GLU A 114 -16.02 -1.70 -11.09
C GLU A 114 -17.04 -1.85 -9.95
N LEU A 115 -18.32 -1.87 -10.29
CA LEU A 115 -19.39 -2.26 -9.38
C LEU A 115 -19.96 -3.61 -9.83
N ASP A 116 -20.22 -4.50 -8.89
CA ASP A 116 -20.97 -5.73 -9.17
C ASP A 116 -22.49 -5.45 -9.30
N GLU A 117 -23.27 -6.52 -9.54
CA GLU A 117 -24.73 -6.42 -9.71
C GLU A 117 -25.45 -5.92 -8.43
N ASP A 118 -24.84 -6.13 -7.27
CA ASP A 118 -25.34 -5.72 -5.96
C ASP A 118 -24.83 -4.32 -5.56
N GLY A 119 -23.99 -3.70 -6.38
CA GLY A 119 -23.41 -2.37 -6.16
C GLY A 119 -22.16 -2.37 -5.27
N ASN A 120 -21.55 -3.52 -5.00
CA ASN A 120 -20.29 -3.60 -4.26
C ASN A 120 -19.11 -3.25 -5.17
N GLU A 121 -18.10 -2.58 -4.61
CA GLU A 121 -16.90 -2.21 -5.35
C GLU A 121 -15.98 -3.41 -5.58
N LEU A 122 -15.52 -3.56 -6.82
CA LEU A 122 -14.56 -4.58 -7.26
C LEU A 122 -13.28 -3.88 -7.74
N MET A 123 -12.14 -4.22 -7.15
CA MET A 123 -10.82 -3.83 -7.64
C MET A 123 -10.43 -4.72 -8.83
N VAL A 124 -10.16 -4.11 -9.99
CA VAL A 124 -9.77 -4.81 -11.21
C VAL A 124 -8.25 -4.78 -11.35
N VAL A 125 -7.64 -5.97 -11.39
CA VAL A 125 -6.19 -6.14 -11.49
C VAL A 125 -5.81 -7.07 -12.63
N SER A 126 -4.78 -6.70 -13.39
CA SER A 126 -4.20 -7.54 -14.44
C SER A 126 -2.88 -8.17 -13.98
N CYS A 127 -2.63 -9.41 -14.40
CA CYS A 127 -1.36 -10.09 -14.15
C CYS A 127 -0.61 -10.34 -15.47
N SER A 128 0.53 -9.68 -15.62
CA SER A 128 1.38 -9.82 -16.83
C SER A 128 1.97 -11.22 -17.03
N LYS A 129 2.01 -12.06 -15.99
CA LYS A 129 2.61 -13.40 -16.06
C LYS A 129 1.71 -14.44 -16.71
N ASN A 130 0.39 -14.28 -16.59
CA ASN A 130 -0.59 -15.21 -17.13
C ASN A 130 -1.61 -14.55 -18.06
N GLU A 131 -1.47 -13.24 -18.30
CA GLU A 131 -2.33 -12.43 -19.17
C GLU A 131 -3.82 -12.47 -18.77
N LEU A 132 -4.10 -12.70 -17.47
CA LEU A 132 -5.45 -12.72 -16.92
C LEU A 132 -5.77 -11.44 -16.15
N GLU A 133 -7.06 -11.12 -16.12
CA GLU A 133 -7.66 -10.09 -15.29
C GLU A 133 -8.46 -10.73 -14.15
N TYR A 134 -8.39 -10.13 -12.98
CA TYR A 134 -9.10 -10.56 -11.78
C TYR A 134 -9.94 -9.41 -11.24
N LYS A 135 -11.16 -9.75 -10.80
CA LYS A 135 -12.04 -8.84 -10.06
C LYS A 135 -12.03 -9.26 -8.60
N VAL A 136 -11.48 -8.39 -7.75
CA VAL A 136 -11.30 -8.66 -6.33
C VAL A 136 -12.27 -7.80 -5.55
N PRO A 137 -13.19 -8.37 -4.74
CA PRO A 137 -14.06 -7.59 -3.87
C PRO A 137 -13.25 -6.62 -3.00
N THR A 138 -13.61 -5.34 -3.03
CA THR A 138 -12.98 -4.35 -2.17
C THR A 138 -13.40 -4.57 -0.73
N ALA A 139 -12.42 -4.72 0.16
CA ALA A 139 -12.65 -4.90 1.59
C ALA A 139 -12.08 -3.72 2.39
N SER A 140 -12.60 -3.49 3.59
CA SER A 140 -12.11 -2.46 4.51
C SER A 140 -11.75 -3.05 5.88
N PRO A 141 -10.78 -3.99 5.95
CA PRO A 141 -10.32 -4.53 7.23
C PRO A 141 -9.74 -3.41 8.10
N SER A 142 -9.96 -3.51 9.40
CA SER A 142 -9.34 -2.65 10.41
C SER A 142 -7.82 -2.79 10.43
N ALA A 143 -7.13 -1.84 11.09
CA ALA A 143 -5.67 -1.89 11.21
C ALA A 143 -5.18 -3.19 11.86
N ASP A 144 -5.90 -3.71 12.85
CA ASP A 144 -5.55 -4.95 13.54
C ASP A 144 -5.78 -6.18 12.63
N GLU A 145 -6.89 -6.21 11.90
CA GLU A 145 -7.16 -7.27 10.90
C GLU A 145 -6.11 -7.25 9.78
N ILE A 146 -5.72 -6.08 9.30
CA ILE A 146 -4.64 -5.94 8.30
C ILE A 146 -3.33 -6.53 8.83
N ASN A 147 -2.95 -6.21 10.08
CA ASN A 147 -1.74 -6.76 10.68
C ASN A 147 -1.82 -8.29 10.80
N MET A 148 -2.94 -8.82 11.28
CA MET A 148 -3.15 -10.27 11.39
C MET A 148 -3.11 -10.97 10.03
N ILE A 149 -3.74 -10.39 9.00
CA ILE A 149 -3.71 -10.93 7.64
C ILE A 149 -2.29 -10.89 7.08
N GLN A 150 -1.56 -9.79 7.28
CA GLN A 150 -0.17 -9.68 6.83
C GLN A 150 0.74 -10.69 7.52
N ASP A 151 0.57 -10.94 8.82
CA ASP A 151 1.31 -11.95 9.57
C ASP A 151 0.98 -13.37 9.10
N GLN A 152 -0.30 -13.65 8.82
CA GLN A 152 -0.73 -14.95 8.26
C GLN A 152 -0.13 -15.16 6.87
N LEU A 153 -0.25 -14.18 5.97
CA LEU A 153 0.39 -14.20 4.65
C LEU A 153 1.91 -14.32 4.79
N ALA A 154 2.51 -13.68 5.80
CA ALA A 154 3.93 -13.80 6.09
C ALA A 154 4.30 -15.26 6.41
N SER A 155 3.58 -15.89 7.32
CA SER A 155 3.84 -17.27 7.74
C SER A 155 3.66 -18.30 6.62
N MET A 156 2.74 -18.06 5.68
CA MET A 156 2.45 -18.98 4.57
C MET A 156 3.36 -18.76 3.37
N LEU A 157 3.62 -17.50 3.02
CA LEU A 157 4.34 -17.12 1.81
C LEU A 157 5.82 -16.81 2.06
N TYR A 158 6.29 -16.78 3.29
CA TYR A 158 7.70 -16.54 3.57
C TYR A 158 8.26 -17.72 4.34
N LYS A 159 9.14 -18.49 3.70
CA LYS A 159 10.04 -19.38 4.43
C LYS A 159 11.20 -18.54 4.96
N GLU A 160 11.63 -18.84 6.19
CA GLU A 160 12.92 -18.40 6.70
C GLU A 160 14.00 -18.72 5.66
N ALA A 161 14.84 -17.74 5.34
CA ALA A 161 16.03 -17.98 4.56
C ALA A 161 16.92 -18.93 5.37
N ALA A 162 16.91 -20.22 5.01
CA ALA A 162 17.81 -21.23 5.55
C ALA A 162 19.25 -21.00 5.07
#